data_AF-A0A9P6UPI1-F1
#
_entry.id   AF-A0A9P6UPI1-F1
#
_cell.length_a   1.000
_cell.length_b   1.000
_cell.length_c   1.000
_cell.angle_alpha   90.00
_cell.angle_beta   90.00
_cell.angle_gamma   90.00
#
_symmetry.space_group_name_H-M   'P 1'
#
loop_
_entity.id
_entity.type
_entity.pdbx_description
1 polymer ?
#
loop_
_entity_poly.entity_id
_entity_poly.type
_entity_poly.pdbx_seq_one_letter_code
_entity_poly.pdbx_strand_id
1 'polypeptide(L)'
;MRFFALATVFLAPLVAASAIPIWTDLKTSDTLASTSPVLDGPTDLAIDIKSSSHQGKLYVRLNYATNIRDKDTFGKSDPYIEMWLDKDYKQSSKVVSGTVNPIYNESFLFNVRPGQDKLYLRVRDKDTVSDDTVGEATIPLDNVFNTGSEGPQDYKLPKWFGLRSDGSVNLQLQFVEG
;
A
#
# COMPACT_ATOMS: atom_id res chain seq x y z
N MET A 1 -25.19 26.67 60.37
CA MET A 1 -23.77 26.59 60.72
C MET A 1 -23.01 26.21 59.47
N ARG A 2 -22.04 27.04 59.06
CA ARG A 2 -21.14 26.83 57.91
C ARG A 2 -20.13 25.73 58.26
N PHE A 3 -19.69 24.92 57.28
CA PHE A 3 -18.26 24.58 57.10
C PHE A 3 -18.02 24.19 55.63
N PHE A 4 -17.03 24.86 55.03
CA PHE A 4 -16.46 24.61 53.71
C PHE A 4 -15.45 23.46 53.80
N ALA A 5 -15.39 22.60 52.79
CA ALA A 5 -14.24 21.72 52.57
C ALA A 5 -13.43 22.24 51.37
N LEU A 6 -12.19 22.62 51.63
CA LEU A 6 -11.12 22.87 50.66
C LEU A 6 -10.15 21.69 50.74
N ALA A 7 -9.78 21.11 49.60
CA ALA A 7 -8.56 20.30 49.48
C ALA A 7 -8.10 20.20 48.01
N THR A 8 -7.13 21.07 47.71
CA THR A 8 -5.88 20.83 46.97
C THR A 8 -5.85 20.15 45.59
N VAL A 9 -5.30 20.95 44.67
CA VAL A 9 -4.95 20.70 43.27
C VAL A 9 -3.70 19.82 43.16
N PHE A 10 -3.71 18.85 42.24
CA PHE A 10 -2.50 18.35 41.59
C PHE A 10 -2.73 18.29 40.07
N LEU A 11 -2.22 19.29 39.35
CA LEU A 11 -2.11 19.27 37.90
C LEU A 11 -0.66 18.90 37.54
N ALA A 12 -0.52 17.83 36.76
CA ALA A 12 0.73 17.25 36.30
C ALA A 12 1.56 18.21 35.41
N PRO A 13 2.87 17.98 35.24
CA PRO A 13 3.78 18.95 34.62
C PRO A 13 3.57 19.08 33.11
N LEU A 14 3.72 20.32 32.66
CA LEU A 14 3.74 20.81 31.29
C LEU A 14 4.89 20.18 30.49
N VAL A 15 4.57 19.39 29.46
CA VAL A 15 5.55 18.96 28.45
C VAL A 15 5.78 20.11 27.47
N ALA A 16 7.03 20.51 27.35
CA ALA A 16 7.50 21.55 26.43
C ALA A 16 7.29 21.13 24.97
N ALA A 17 6.47 21.90 24.25
CA ALA A 17 6.42 21.85 22.79
C ALA A 17 7.54 22.74 22.24
N SER A 18 8.48 22.15 21.51
CA SER A 18 9.50 22.88 20.77
C SER A 18 8.86 23.68 19.63
N ALA A 19 9.29 24.93 19.53
CA ALA A 19 8.84 25.91 18.55
C ALA A 19 9.17 25.49 17.11
N ILE A 20 8.19 25.64 16.21
CA ILE A 20 8.39 25.60 14.75
C ILE A 20 8.49 27.06 14.28
N PRO A 21 9.60 27.51 13.66
CA PRO A 21 9.65 28.85 13.09
C PRO A 21 8.90 28.91 11.76
N ILE A 22 7.92 29.81 11.75
CA ILE A 22 7.15 30.26 10.59
C ILE A 22 8.05 31.19 9.78
N TRP A 23 8.36 30.82 8.54
CA TRP A 23 8.81 31.76 7.50
C TRP A 23 7.99 31.51 6.25
N THR A 24 6.82 32.14 6.21
CA THR A 24 6.18 32.55 4.97
C THR A 24 6.71 33.94 4.65
N ASP A 25 7.39 34.10 3.52
CA ASP A 25 7.25 35.24 2.62
C ASP A 25 8.19 35.09 1.42
N LEU A 26 7.63 34.73 0.26
CA LEU A 26 8.10 35.27 -1.01
C LEU A 26 6.99 35.20 -2.06
N LYS A 27 6.26 36.30 -2.21
CA LYS A 27 5.68 36.69 -3.50
C LYS A 27 6.45 37.90 -3.99
N THR A 28 7.32 37.67 -4.96
CA THR A 28 7.73 38.73 -5.88
C THR A 28 7.66 38.15 -7.28
N SER A 29 6.53 38.39 -7.94
CA SER A 29 6.46 38.38 -9.39
C SER A 29 7.17 39.64 -9.88
N ASP A 30 8.32 39.50 -10.50
CA ASP A 30 8.80 40.47 -11.46
C ASP A 30 9.47 39.77 -12.63
N THR A 31 9.08 40.25 -13.80
CA THR A 31 9.46 39.75 -15.12
C THR A 31 10.71 40.49 -15.54
N LEU A 32 11.66 39.84 -16.25
CA LEU A 32 12.28 40.28 -17.52
C LEU A 32 13.65 39.62 -17.79
N ALA A 33 13.71 39.01 -18.98
CA ALA A 33 14.84 38.89 -19.91
C ALA A 33 16.08 38.03 -19.58
N SER A 34 16.16 36.91 -20.32
CA SER A 34 17.23 36.54 -21.25
C SER A 34 18.69 36.67 -20.79
N THR A 35 19.34 35.53 -20.56
CA THR A 35 20.50 35.10 -21.36
C THR A 35 20.68 33.59 -21.18
N SER A 36 20.60 32.84 -22.28
CA SER A 36 20.99 31.44 -22.32
C SER A 36 22.52 31.33 -22.24
N PRO A 37 23.10 30.50 -21.35
CA PRO A 37 24.42 29.96 -21.60
C PRO A 37 24.29 28.71 -22.47
N VAL A 38 24.71 28.82 -23.73
CA VAL A 38 25.12 27.67 -24.54
C VAL A 38 26.38 27.11 -23.90
N LEU A 39 26.32 25.89 -23.37
CA LEU A 39 27.50 25.11 -22.99
C LEU A 39 27.34 23.69 -23.55
N ASP A 40 28.17 23.41 -24.55
CA ASP A 40 28.32 22.15 -25.27
C ASP A 40 28.91 21.05 -24.38
N GLY A 41 28.26 19.89 -24.31
CA GLY A 41 28.81 18.66 -23.72
C GLY A 41 27.73 17.61 -23.41
N PRO A 42 27.95 16.32 -23.68
CA PRO A 42 26.90 15.31 -23.52
C PRO A 42 26.83 14.90 -22.05
N THR A 43 25.81 15.35 -21.34
CA THR A 43 25.35 14.65 -20.13
C THR A 43 23.90 14.26 -20.28
N ASP A 44 23.63 13.45 -21.30
CA ASP A 44 22.44 12.61 -21.38
C ASP A 44 22.58 11.39 -20.44
N LEU A 45 23.08 11.65 -19.22
CA LEU A 45 23.16 10.69 -18.12
C LEU A 45 22.10 11.02 -17.07
N ALA A 46 20.97 11.57 -17.49
CA ALA A 46 19.73 11.30 -16.79
C ALA A 46 19.35 9.84 -17.07
N ILE A 47 20.17 8.90 -16.55
CA ILE A 47 19.72 7.54 -16.42
C ILE A 47 18.55 7.67 -15.43
N ASP A 48 17.34 7.43 -15.93
CA ASP A 48 16.15 7.23 -15.12
C ASP A 48 16.34 5.93 -14.30
N ILE A 49 17.29 5.94 -13.36
CA ILE A 49 17.49 4.84 -12.41
C ILE A 49 16.46 5.03 -11.31
N LYS A 50 15.19 4.84 -11.67
CA LYS A 50 14.21 4.29 -10.74
C LYS A 50 14.26 2.76 -10.72
N SER A 51 15.42 2.17 -11.01
CA SER A 51 15.69 0.79 -10.61
C SER A 51 15.84 0.79 -9.09
N SER A 52 14.78 0.41 -8.36
CA SER A 52 14.89 0.11 -6.93
C SER A 52 16.05 -0.88 -6.75
N SER A 53 17.10 -0.48 -6.05
CA SER A 53 18.27 -1.32 -5.79
C SER A 53 18.02 -2.38 -4.72
N HIS A 54 16.82 -2.38 -4.13
CA HIS A 54 16.43 -3.27 -3.05
C HIS A 54 16.45 -4.72 -3.53
N GLN A 55 17.07 -5.57 -2.72
CA GLN A 55 17.08 -7.02 -2.91
C GLN A 55 16.90 -7.68 -1.54
N GLY A 56 16.25 -8.84 -1.50
CA GLY A 56 16.04 -9.53 -0.22
C GLY A 56 14.77 -10.33 -0.17
N LYS A 57 14.13 -10.33 1.00
CA LYS A 57 12.94 -11.14 1.29
C LYS A 57 11.77 -10.26 1.66
N LEU A 58 10.68 -10.38 0.89
CA LEU A 58 9.39 -9.77 1.21
C LEU A 58 8.47 -10.83 1.80
N TYR A 59 8.09 -10.60 3.06
CA TYR A 59 7.07 -11.36 3.76
C TYR A 59 5.73 -10.67 3.59
N VAL A 60 4.73 -11.39 3.08
CA VAL A 60 3.38 -10.88 2.86
C VAL A 60 2.42 -11.69 3.70
N ARG A 61 1.73 -11.03 4.63
CA ARG A 61 0.68 -11.64 5.44
C ARG A 61 -0.67 -11.23 4.87
N LEU A 62 -1.40 -12.19 4.31
CA LEU A 62 -2.76 -12.04 3.83
C LEU A 62 -3.74 -12.36 4.96
N ASN A 63 -4.46 -11.35 5.44
CA ASN A 63 -5.39 -11.52 6.57
C ASN A 63 -6.77 -11.92 6.07
N TYR A 64 -7.44 -11.01 5.37
CA TYR A 64 -8.80 -11.19 4.87
C TYR A 64 -9.02 -10.31 3.65
N ALA A 65 -10.15 -10.53 2.97
CA ALA A 65 -10.64 -9.63 1.95
C ALA A 65 -12.11 -9.32 2.20
N THR A 66 -12.58 -8.18 1.70
CA THR A 66 -13.94 -7.69 1.91
C THR A 66 -14.62 -7.33 0.61
N ASN A 67 -15.91 -7.62 0.53
CA ASN A 67 -16.79 -7.21 -0.57
C ASN A 67 -16.24 -7.59 -1.96
N ILE A 68 -15.82 -8.85 -2.07
CA ILE A 68 -15.12 -9.41 -3.24
C ILE A 68 -16.07 -9.68 -4.41
N ARG A 69 -17.39 -9.74 -4.21
CA ARG A 69 -18.33 -9.88 -5.32
C ARG A 69 -19.44 -8.88 -5.17
N ASP A 70 -19.99 -8.49 -6.31
CA ASP A 70 -21.05 -7.50 -6.35
C ASP A 70 -22.39 -8.08 -5.93
N LYS A 71 -23.24 -7.23 -5.37
CA LYS A 71 -24.44 -7.62 -4.62
C LYS A 71 -25.51 -8.34 -5.43
N ASP A 72 -25.45 -8.27 -6.77
CA ASP A 72 -26.53 -8.77 -7.65
C ASP A 72 -26.30 -10.16 -8.25
N THR A 73 -25.17 -10.81 -7.95
CA THR A 73 -24.96 -12.20 -8.36
C THR A 73 -25.48 -13.17 -7.30
N PHE A 74 -26.62 -13.80 -7.59
CA PHE A 74 -27.10 -14.98 -6.87
C PHE A 74 -26.16 -16.17 -7.16
N GLY A 75 -25.20 -16.43 -6.27
CA GLY A 75 -24.22 -17.51 -6.40
C GLY A 75 -23.31 -17.60 -5.16
N LYS A 76 -22.69 -18.76 -4.94
CA LYS A 76 -21.64 -18.89 -3.92
C LYS A 76 -20.33 -18.37 -4.51
N SER A 77 -19.64 -17.48 -3.79
CA SER A 77 -18.28 -17.09 -4.11
C SER A 77 -17.29 -17.92 -3.34
N ASP A 78 -16.29 -18.41 -4.05
CA ASP A 78 -15.17 -19.19 -3.56
C ASP A 78 -13.85 -18.45 -3.88
N PRO A 79 -13.59 -17.28 -3.27
CA PRO A 79 -12.47 -16.44 -3.63
C PRO A 79 -11.11 -16.98 -3.18
N TYR A 80 -10.11 -16.75 -4.03
CA TYR A 80 -8.68 -16.88 -3.72
C TYR A 80 -7.89 -15.70 -4.32
N ILE A 81 -6.67 -15.49 -3.82
CA ILE A 81 -5.83 -14.36 -4.23
C ILE A 81 -4.53 -14.89 -4.81
N GLU A 82 -4.22 -14.50 -6.04
CA GLU A 82 -2.92 -14.67 -6.67
C GLU A 82 -2.06 -13.44 -6.39
N MET A 83 -0.80 -13.63 -6.01
CA MET A 83 0.17 -12.57 -5.75
C MET A 83 1.50 -12.85 -6.45
N TRP A 84 2.14 -11.81 -6.98
CA TRP A 84 3.44 -11.94 -7.65
C TRP A 84 4.25 -10.64 -7.68
N LEU A 85 5.58 -10.77 -7.70
CA LEU A 85 6.52 -9.70 -8.06
C LEU A 85 6.89 -9.77 -9.55
N ASP A 86 6.94 -11.00 -10.08
CA ASP A 86 7.22 -11.35 -11.47
C ASP A 86 6.10 -12.24 -11.99
N LYS A 87 5.54 -11.92 -13.17
CA LYS A 87 4.36 -12.60 -13.71
C LYS A 87 4.56 -14.11 -13.89
N ASP A 88 5.81 -14.55 -14.04
CA ASP A 88 6.17 -15.96 -14.20
C ASP A 88 6.17 -16.72 -12.86
N TYR A 89 6.22 -16.02 -11.72
CA TYR A 89 6.28 -16.61 -10.38
C TYR A 89 5.15 -16.11 -9.48
N LYS A 90 4.01 -16.80 -9.57
CA LYS A 90 2.82 -16.52 -8.76
C LYS A 90 2.73 -17.45 -7.55
N GLN A 91 2.24 -16.90 -6.43
CA GLN A 91 1.77 -17.67 -5.28
C GLN A 91 0.28 -17.41 -5.09
N SER A 92 -0.48 -18.45 -4.74
CA SER A 92 -1.93 -18.37 -4.57
C SER A 92 -2.32 -18.75 -3.16
N SER A 93 -3.29 -18.05 -2.60
CA SER A 93 -3.89 -18.43 -1.32
C SER A 93 -4.74 -19.70 -1.45
N LYS A 94 -5.12 -20.25 -0.29
CA LYS A 94 -6.24 -21.19 -0.24
C LYS A 94 -7.52 -20.57 -0.80
N VAL A 95 -8.41 -21.41 -1.31
CA VAL A 95 -9.77 -21.05 -1.69
C VAL A 95 -10.65 -21.06 -0.45
N VAL A 96 -11.46 -20.02 -0.25
CA VAL A 96 -12.40 -19.94 0.87
C VAL A 96 -13.83 -19.92 0.32
N SER A 97 -14.54 -21.03 0.43
CA SER A 97 -15.84 -21.20 -0.22
C SER A 97 -17.00 -20.46 0.47
N GLY A 98 -18.00 -20.08 -0.34
CA GLY A 98 -19.30 -19.57 0.08
C GLY A 98 -19.27 -18.21 0.80
N THR A 99 -18.29 -17.34 0.54
CA THR A 99 -18.19 -16.03 1.20
C THR A 99 -17.61 -14.94 0.30
N VAL A 100 -18.16 -13.74 0.42
CA VAL A 100 -17.60 -12.50 -0.18
C VAL A 100 -16.66 -11.76 0.76
N ASN A 101 -16.49 -12.26 1.99
CA ASN A 101 -15.59 -11.73 3.02
C ASN A 101 -14.67 -12.85 3.53
N PRO A 102 -13.78 -13.40 2.68
CA PRO A 102 -12.92 -14.51 3.06
C PRO A 102 -11.87 -14.11 4.10
N ILE A 103 -11.59 -15.02 5.04
CA ILE A 103 -10.50 -14.90 6.01
C ILE A 103 -9.44 -15.95 5.68
N TYR A 104 -8.24 -15.49 5.33
CA TYR A 104 -7.15 -16.35 4.87
C TYR A 104 -6.17 -16.66 6.01
N ASN A 105 -5.68 -15.62 6.69
CA ASN A 105 -4.63 -15.72 7.72
C ASN A 105 -3.41 -16.53 7.24
N GLU A 106 -2.95 -16.22 6.04
CA GLU A 106 -1.90 -16.95 5.30
C GLU A 106 -0.67 -16.06 5.09
N SER A 107 0.52 -16.66 5.07
CA SER A 107 1.79 -15.94 4.91
C SER A 107 2.54 -16.45 3.69
N PHE A 108 3.11 -15.53 2.93
CA PHE A 108 3.86 -15.79 1.71
C PHE A 108 5.25 -15.17 1.82
N LEU A 109 6.22 -15.76 1.11
CA LEU A 109 7.59 -15.29 1.04
C LEU A 109 7.98 -15.11 -0.42
N PHE A 110 8.38 -13.90 -0.79
CA PHE A 110 8.90 -13.57 -2.11
C PHE A 110 10.36 -13.16 -2.01
N ASN A 111 11.18 -13.61 -2.97
CA ASN A 111 12.55 -13.13 -3.13
C ASN A 111 12.52 -11.90 -4.04
N VAL A 112 12.85 -10.73 -3.49
CA VAL A 112 12.92 -9.46 -4.19
C VAL A 112 14.26 -9.36 -4.92
N ARG A 113 14.19 -9.08 -6.22
CA ARG A 113 15.34 -8.76 -7.07
C ARG A 113 15.34 -7.27 -7.44
N PRO A 114 16.49 -6.69 -7.81
CA PRO A 114 16.55 -5.31 -8.26
C PRO A 114 15.53 -5.01 -9.36
N GLY A 115 14.84 -3.88 -9.25
CA GLY A 115 13.77 -3.46 -10.16
C GLY A 115 12.38 -4.03 -9.86
N GLN A 116 12.22 -4.91 -8.86
CA GLN A 116 10.90 -5.38 -8.41
C GLN A 116 10.33 -4.45 -7.33
N ASP A 117 9.81 -3.31 -7.77
CA ASP A 117 9.28 -2.23 -6.93
C ASP A 117 7.79 -2.38 -6.57
N LYS A 118 7.11 -3.42 -7.08
CA LYS A 118 5.66 -3.60 -6.94
C LYS A 118 5.30 -5.05 -6.62
N LEU A 119 4.33 -5.20 -5.72
CA LEU A 119 3.58 -6.43 -5.53
C LEU A 119 2.25 -6.32 -6.28
N TYR A 120 2.03 -7.23 -7.20
CA TYR A 120 0.76 -7.36 -7.91
C TYR A 120 -0.11 -8.38 -7.20
N LEU A 121 -1.41 -8.09 -7.15
CA LEU A 121 -2.42 -9.02 -6.63
C LEU A 121 -3.63 -9.08 -7.55
N ARG A 122 -4.21 -10.27 -7.66
CA ARG A 122 -5.46 -10.54 -8.38
C ARG A 122 -6.34 -11.40 -7.51
N VAL A 123 -7.56 -10.95 -7.29
CA VAL A 123 -8.60 -11.75 -6.66
C VAL A 123 -9.39 -12.49 -7.73
N ARG A 124 -9.59 -13.78 -7.52
CA ARG A 124 -10.34 -14.65 -8.43
C ARG A 124 -11.42 -15.39 -7.66
N ASP A 125 -12.55 -15.62 -8.30
CA ASP A 125 -13.61 -16.47 -7.81
C ASP A 125 -13.46 -17.85 -8.46
N LYS A 126 -13.34 -18.92 -7.66
CA LYS A 126 -13.15 -20.26 -8.19
C LYS A 126 -14.50 -20.81 -8.65
N ASP A 127 -14.63 -20.99 -9.96
CA ASP A 127 -15.84 -21.50 -10.59
C ASP A 127 -15.55 -22.80 -11.37
N THR A 128 -16.58 -23.62 -11.58
CA THR A 128 -16.41 -24.98 -12.16
C THR A 128 -15.97 -24.97 -13.63
N VAL A 129 -16.17 -23.85 -14.35
CA VAL A 129 -15.93 -23.75 -15.79
C VAL A 129 -14.78 -22.79 -16.13
N SER A 130 -14.67 -21.66 -15.44
CA SER A 130 -13.56 -20.72 -15.57
C SER A 130 -13.53 -19.78 -14.37
N ASP A 131 -12.37 -19.59 -13.77
CA ASP A 131 -12.25 -18.68 -12.63
C ASP A 131 -12.43 -17.22 -13.06
N ASP A 132 -13.43 -16.56 -12.50
CA ASP A 132 -13.73 -15.16 -12.80
C ASP A 132 -12.72 -14.24 -12.09
N THR A 133 -12.16 -13.29 -12.83
CA THR A 133 -11.33 -12.25 -12.20
C THR A 133 -12.23 -11.22 -11.57
N VAL A 134 -12.12 -11.07 -10.26
CA VAL A 134 -12.90 -10.11 -9.47
C VAL A 134 -12.29 -8.72 -9.51
N GLY A 135 -10.97 -8.64 -9.40
CA GLY A 135 -10.28 -7.38 -9.24
C GLY A 135 -8.78 -7.56 -9.11
N GLU A 136 -8.05 -6.51 -9.43
CA GLU A 136 -6.59 -6.48 -9.37
C GLU A 136 -6.15 -5.22 -8.63
N ALA A 137 -5.04 -5.32 -7.91
CA ALA A 137 -4.37 -4.15 -7.35
C ALA A 137 -2.86 -4.28 -7.50
N THR A 138 -2.20 -3.12 -7.54
CA THR A 138 -0.75 -3.01 -7.58
C THR A 138 -0.32 -2.22 -6.35
N ILE A 139 0.56 -2.81 -5.55
CA ILE A 139 1.04 -2.26 -4.30
C ILE A 139 2.49 -1.81 -4.51
N PRO A 140 2.78 -0.50 -4.46
CA PRO A 140 4.16 -0.01 -4.44
C PRO A 140 4.87 -0.50 -3.18
N LEU A 141 6.09 -1.00 -3.34
CA LEU A 141 6.90 -1.51 -2.24
C LEU A 141 7.86 -0.46 -1.66
N ASP A 142 7.91 0.75 -2.23
CA ASP A 142 8.79 1.83 -1.77
C ASP A 142 8.64 2.09 -0.27
N ASN A 143 7.41 2.08 0.26
CA ASN A 143 7.17 2.31 1.68
C ASN A 143 7.82 1.22 2.54
N VAL A 144 7.48 -0.06 2.30
CA VAL A 144 8.01 -1.19 3.07
C VAL A 144 9.51 -1.37 2.89
N PHE A 145 10.07 -1.01 1.74
CA PHE A 145 11.52 -1.01 1.53
C PHE A 145 12.23 0.04 2.39
N ASN A 146 11.67 1.24 2.50
CA ASN A 146 12.25 2.33 3.30
C ASN A 146 12.04 2.16 4.81
N THR A 147 10.91 1.60 5.24
CA THR A 147 10.56 1.44 6.66
C THR A 147 10.87 0.07 7.23
N GLY A 148 11.13 -0.93 6.37
CA GLY A 148 11.29 -2.35 6.72
C GLY A 148 9.98 -3.08 7.04
N SER A 149 8.89 -2.36 7.34
CA SER A 149 7.58 -2.98 7.60
C SER A 149 6.42 -2.01 7.36
N GLU A 150 5.30 -2.57 6.93
CA GLU A 150 4.03 -1.89 6.76
C GLU A 150 2.96 -2.74 7.46
N GLY A 151 2.31 -2.14 8.47
CA GLY A 151 1.30 -2.81 9.26
C GLY A 151 0.07 -3.26 8.45
N PRO A 152 -0.91 -3.90 9.09
CA PRO A 152 -2.15 -4.30 8.41
C PRO A 152 -2.84 -3.11 7.75
N GLN A 153 -3.01 -3.17 6.43
CA GLN A 153 -3.62 -2.13 5.62
C GLN A 153 -4.55 -2.73 4.56
N ASP A 154 -5.66 -2.04 4.30
CA ASP A 154 -6.60 -2.38 3.24
C ASP A 154 -6.16 -1.77 1.90
N TYR A 155 -5.92 -2.64 0.93
CA TYR A 155 -5.65 -2.28 -0.46
C TYR A 155 -6.95 -2.39 -1.26
N LYS A 156 -7.41 -1.26 -1.81
CA LYS A 156 -8.64 -1.21 -2.60
C LYS A 156 -8.44 -1.88 -3.95
N LEU A 157 -9.47 -2.60 -4.38
CA LEU A 157 -9.56 -3.16 -5.72
C LEU A 157 -10.24 -2.11 -6.61
N PRO A 158 -9.50 -1.37 -7.45
CA PRO A 158 -10.10 -0.43 -8.38
C PRO A 158 -11.04 -1.14 -9.36
N LYS A 159 -12.12 -0.44 -9.73
CA LYS A 159 -13.07 -0.91 -10.73
C LYS A 159 -12.40 -0.99 -12.09
N TRP A 160 -12.44 -2.15 -12.74
CA TRP A 160 -11.92 -2.36 -14.08
C TRP A 160 -13.06 -2.18 -15.10
N PHE A 161 -12.91 -1.25 -16.05
CA PHE A 161 -13.86 -0.99 -17.15
C PHE A 161 -15.37 -0.96 -16.77
N GLY A 162 -15.72 -0.26 -15.69
CA GLY A 162 -17.13 -0.09 -15.31
C GLY A 162 -17.82 -1.35 -14.77
N LEU A 163 -17.09 -2.45 -14.56
CA LEU A 163 -17.56 -3.67 -13.94
C LEU A 163 -16.81 -3.90 -12.60
N ARG A 164 -17.59 -3.88 -11.51
CA ARG A 164 -17.53 -4.61 -10.22
C ARG A 164 -16.13 -5.04 -9.71
N SER A 165 -15.56 -4.63 -8.56
CA SER A 165 -16.09 -4.40 -7.18
C SER A 165 -15.49 -3.15 -6.48
N ASP A 166 -16.02 -2.76 -5.31
CA ASP A 166 -15.45 -1.77 -4.35
C ASP A 166 -14.75 -2.46 -3.16
N GLY A 167 -14.31 -3.71 -3.37
CA GLY A 167 -13.69 -4.54 -2.36
C GLY A 167 -12.29 -4.09 -1.94
N SER A 168 -11.78 -4.74 -0.90
CA SER A 168 -10.42 -4.53 -0.41
C SER A 168 -9.78 -5.84 0.02
N VAL A 169 -8.45 -5.89 -0.05
CA VAL A 169 -7.64 -6.97 0.49
C VAL A 169 -6.77 -6.40 1.61
N ASN A 170 -6.84 -7.02 2.79
CA ASN A 170 -6.03 -6.61 3.93
C ASN A 170 -4.71 -7.38 3.95
N LEU A 171 -3.59 -6.66 3.84
CA LEU A 171 -2.24 -7.21 3.90
C LEU A 171 -1.40 -6.53 4.98
N GLN A 172 -0.41 -7.26 5.50
CA GLN A 172 0.72 -6.72 6.23
C GLN A 172 2.00 -7.13 5.51
N LEU A 173 2.95 -6.20 5.38
CA LEU A 173 4.20 -6.40 4.65
C LEU A 173 5.40 -6.25 5.58
N GLN A 174 6.41 -7.08 5.38
CA GLN A 174 7.71 -6.92 6.03
C GLN A 174 8.80 -7.22 5.01
N PHE A 175 9.81 -6.35 4.96
CA PHE A 175 10.95 -6.52 4.09
C PHE A 175 12.22 -6.69 4.91
N VAL A 176 13.05 -7.64 4.48
CA VAL A 176 14.38 -7.90 5.04
C VAL A 176 15.36 -7.81 3.89
N GLU A 177 16.21 -6.77 3.92
CA GLU A 177 17.30 -6.59 2.94
C GLU A 177 18.25 -7.80 2.96
N GLY A 178 18.73 -8.18 1.78
CA GLY A 178 19.56 -9.36 1.54
C GLY A 178 21.02 -9.06 1.22
#